data_AF-A0A3L6KWF5-F1
#
_entry.id   AF-A0A3L6KWF5-F1
#
_cell.length_a   1.000
_cell.length_b   1.000
_cell.length_c   1.000
_cell.angle_alpha   90.00
_cell.angle_beta   90.00
_cell.angle_gamma   90.00
#
_symmetry.space_group_name_H-M   'P 1'
#
loop_
_entity.id
_entity.type
_entity.pdbx_description
1 polymer ?
#
loop_
_entity_poly.entity_id
_entity_poly.type
_entity_poly.pdbx_seq_one_letter_code
_entity_poly.pdbx_strand_id
1 'polypeptide(L)'
;MPEGVPLSELGLDKDEKFSTMEEERRKLIAEDREGNAARIAELEAAMNEHSHELAKLKASDSRSFLDPMPEGVPLSELGLDKDEKFSTMEEERRKLIAEDREGNAARIAELEVQ
;
A
#
# COMPACT_ATOMS: atom_id res chain seq x y z
N MET A 1 -4.38 1.78 6.85
CA MET A 1 -3.64 0.96 5.88
C MET A 1 -4.14 1.35 4.50
N PRO A 2 -3.33 1.96 3.64
CA PRO A 2 -3.74 2.29 2.27
C PRO A 2 -3.91 1.00 1.45
N GLU A 3 -5.07 0.81 0.81
CA GLU A 3 -5.36 -0.29 -0.13
C GLU A 3 -5.01 -1.70 0.38
N GLY A 4 -5.20 -1.92 1.69
CA GLY A 4 -4.86 -3.21 2.32
C GLY A 4 -3.35 -3.51 2.37
N VAL A 5 -2.48 -2.53 2.12
CA VAL A 5 -1.01 -2.63 2.18
C VAL A 5 -0.46 -1.79 3.35
N PRO A 6 0.34 -2.37 4.25
CA PRO A 6 0.99 -1.62 5.33
C PRO A 6 1.96 -0.55 4.80
N LEU A 7 2.00 0.63 5.44
CA LEU A 7 2.93 1.72 5.05
C LEU A 7 4.40 1.27 5.05
N SER A 8 4.78 0.37 5.98
CA SER A 8 6.12 -0.22 6.06
C SER A 8 6.52 -1.02 4.83
N GLU A 9 5.55 -1.50 4.05
CA GLU A 9 5.80 -2.26 2.83
C GLU A 9 5.86 -1.38 1.58
N LEU A 10 5.46 -0.12 1.65
CA LEU A 10 5.45 0.79 0.50
C LEU A 10 6.85 1.30 0.12
N GLY A 11 7.84 1.11 1.00
CA GLY A 11 9.21 1.55 0.74
C GLY A 11 9.36 3.08 0.69
N LEU A 12 8.53 3.81 1.44
CA LEU A 12 8.51 5.28 1.46
C LEU A 12 9.90 5.90 1.76
N ASP A 13 10.69 5.24 2.60
CA ASP A 13 12.07 5.68 2.93
C ASP A 13 13.03 5.67 1.72
N LYS A 14 12.70 4.91 0.67
CA LYS A 14 13.48 4.82 -0.58
C LYS A 14 12.80 5.58 -1.72
N ASP A 15 11.62 6.13 -1.49
CA ASP A 15 10.88 6.90 -2.48
C ASP A 15 11.38 8.36 -2.46
N GLU A 16 12.05 8.76 -3.55
CA GLU A 16 12.66 10.10 -3.66
C GLU A 16 11.62 11.22 -3.60
N LYS A 17 10.42 11.00 -4.17
CA LYS A 17 9.32 11.98 -4.17
C LYS A 17 8.79 12.18 -2.76
N PHE A 18 8.56 11.11 -2.01
CA PHE A 18 8.12 11.14 -0.62
C PHE A 18 9.17 11.78 0.29
N SER A 19 10.44 11.41 0.10
CA SER A 19 11.56 11.98 0.86
C SER A 19 11.67 13.50 0.65
N THR A 20 11.51 13.96 -0.60
CA THR A 20 11.51 15.39 -0.94
C THR A 20 10.36 16.14 -0.26
N MET A 21 9.15 15.59 -0.29
CA MET A 21 7.99 16.19 0.40
C MET A 21 8.18 16.21 1.92
N GLU A 22 8.77 15.17 2.50
CA GLU A 22 9.06 15.12 3.94
C GLU A 22 10.07 16.21 4.35
N GLU A 23 11.13 16.40 3.56
CA GLU A 23 12.10 17.47 3.79
C GLU A 23 11.47 18.87 3.68
N GLU A 24 10.64 19.10 2.66
CA GLU A 24 9.92 20.37 2.50
C GLU A 24 8.98 20.63 3.68
N ARG A 25 8.25 19.61 4.14
CA ARG A 25 7.38 19.69 5.32
C ARG A 25 8.17 20.08 6.56
N ARG A 26 9.34 19.46 6.78
CA ARG A 26 10.24 19.79 7.91
C ARG A 26 10.72 21.25 7.83
N LYS A 27 11.04 21.76 6.64
CA LYS A 27 11.45 23.16 6.43
C LYS A 27 10.32 24.14 6.76
N LEU A 28 9.11 23.90 6.25
CA LEU A 28 7.94 24.77 6.49
C LEU A 28 7.59 24.85 7.99
N ILE A 29 7.68 23.72 8.70
CA ILE A 29 7.45 23.66 10.15
C ILE A 29 8.52 24.45 10.91
N ALA A 30 9.79 24.34 10.49
CA ALA A 30 10.90 25.03 11.13
C ALA A 30 10.91 26.55 10.88
N GLU A 31 10.41 26.99 9.73
CA GLU A 31 10.31 28.41 9.36
C GLU A 31 9.20 29.11 10.13
N ASP A 32 7.95 28.65 9.99
CA ASP A 32 6.78 29.18 10.71
C ASP A 32 5.64 28.16 10.59
N ARG A 33 5.44 27.35 11.63
CA ARG A 33 4.40 26.32 11.63
C ARG A 33 2.99 26.90 11.50
N GLU A 34 2.71 28.03 12.13
CA GLU A 34 1.37 28.62 12.14
C GLU A 34 1.09 29.35 10.82
N GLY A 35 2.04 30.16 10.35
CA GLY A 35 1.94 30.86 9.07
C GLY A 35 1.91 29.93 7.86
N ASN A 36 2.61 28.79 7.92
CA ASN A 36 2.62 27.80 6.86
C ASN A 36 1.57 26.69 7.01
N ALA A 37 0.64 26.77 7.97
CA ALA A 37 -0.28 25.68 8.29
C ALA A 37 -1.05 25.15 7.06
N ALA A 38 -1.52 26.03 6.18
CA ALA A 38 -2.22 25.64 4.95
C ALA A 38 -1.30 24.86 3.99
N ARG A 39 -0.07 25.34 3.77
CA ARG A 39 0.91 24.68 2.89
C ARG A 39 1.37 23.35 3.46
N ILE A 40 1.53 23.25 4.78
CA ILE A 40 1.84 22.00 5.46
C ILE A 40 0.71 20.99 5.27
N ALA A 41 -0.55 21.40 5.42
CA ALA A 41 -1.70 20.52 5.23
C ALA A 41 -1.83 20.04 3.78
N GLU A 42 -1.61 20.92 2.79
CA GLU A 42 -1.58 20.55 1.37
C GLU A 42 -0.47 19.54 1.08
N LEU A 43 0.72 19.75 1.65
CA LEU A 43 1.85 18.84 1.47
C LEU A 43 1.61 17.49 2.15
N GLU A 44 1.03 17.46 3.34
CA GLU A 44 0.62 16.23 4.02
C GLU A 44 -0.45 15.46 3.22
N ALA A 45 -1.39 16.16 2.60
CA ALA A 45 -2.38 15.55 1.72
C ALA A 45 -1.71 14.93 0.48
N ALA A 46 -0.77 15.62 -0.15
CA ALA A 46 0.00 15.10 -1.28
C ALA A 46 0.88 13.89 -0.90
N MET A 47 1.50 13.91 0.28
CA MET A 47 2.23 12.76 0.82
C MET A 47 1.32 11.55 1.04
N ASN A 48 0.11 11.79 1.56
CA ASN A 48 -0.88 10.74 1.76
C ASN A 48 -1.37 10.16 0.42
N GLU A 49 -1.68 11.02 -0.56
CA GLU A 49 -2.08 10.60 -1.91
C GLU A 49 -1.00 9.75 -2.58
N HIS A 50 0.27 10.17 -2.52
CA HIS A 50 1.39 9.38 -3.04
C HIS A 50 1.51 8.01 -2.36
N SER A 51 1.25 7.94 -1.05
CA SER A 51 1.23 6.66 -0.32
C SER A 51 0.11 5.74 -0.82
N HIS A 52 -1.06 6.29 -1.14
CA HIS A 52 -2.16 5.52 -1.75
C HIS A 52 -1.83 5.05 -3.18
N GLU A 53 -1.15 5.87 -3.98
CA GLU A 53 -0.70 5.46 -5.32
C GLU A 53 0.26 4.26 -5.25
N LEU A 54 1.25 4.32 -4.36
CA LEU A 54 2.19 3.22 -4.13
C LEU A 54 1.49 1.97 -3.60
N ALA A 55 0.51 2.14 -2.70
CA ALA A 55 -0.26 1.03 -2.17
C ALA A 55 -1.10 0.34 -3.24
N LYS A 56 -1.77 1.09 -4.13
CA LYS A 56 -2.50 0.53 -5.28
C LYS A 56 -1.60 -0.30 -6.19
N LEU A 57 -0.40 0.22 -6.49
CA LEU A 57 0.55 -0.50 -7.34
C LEU A 57 0.99 -1.80 -6.66
N LYS A 58 1.30 -1.74 -5.37
CA LYS A 58 1.75 -2.90 -4.61
C LYS A 58 0.66 -3.95 -4.41
N ALA A 59 -0.57 -3.53 -4.13
CA ALA A 59 -1.73 -4.41 -4.06
C ALA A 59 -2.02 -5.09 -5.40
N SER A 60 -1.90 -4.35 -6.51
CA SER A 60 -2.07 -4.90 -7.86
C SER A 60 -1.00 -5.95 -8.17
N ASP A 61 0.27 -5.67 -7.83
CA ASP A 61 1.38 -6.61 -8.01
C ASP A 61 1.23 -7.86 -7.13
N SER A 62 0.81 -7.70 -5.87
CA SER A 62 0.58 -8.83 -4.96
C SER A 62 -0.52 -9.77 -5.42
N ARG A 63 -1.49 -9.24 -6.19
CA ARG A 63 -2.66 -9.94 -6.75
C ARG A 63 -2.45 -10.43 -8.20
N SER A 64 -1.24 -10.27 -8.76
CA SER A 64 -0.92 -10.67 -10.14
C SER A 64 -1.15 -12.17 -10.45
N PHE A 65 -1.29 -13.01 -9.43
CA PHE A 65 -1.62 -14.43 -9.56
C PHE A 65 -3.12 -14.70 -9.75
N LEU A 66 -3.99 -13.73 -9.46
CA LEU A 66 -5.43 -13.86 -9.64
C LEU A 66 -5.80 -13.69 -11.12
N ASP A 67 -6.94 -14.28 -11.51
CA ASP A 67 -7.57 -13.94 -12.78
C ASP A 67 -7.84 -12.42 -12.82
N PRO A 68 -7.40 -11.68 -13.84
CA PRO A 68 -7.72 -10.25 -13.96
C PRO A 68 -9.22 -9.97 -14.15
N MET A 69 -9.99 -10.97 -14.60
CA MET A 69 -11.40 -10.83 -14.94
C MET A 69 -12.24 -12.06 -14.50
N PRO A 70 -12.25 -12.39 -13.20
CA PRO A 70 -13.02 -13.53 -12.70
C PRO A 70 -14.50 -13.37 -13.06
N GLU A 71 -15.09 -14.41 -13.65
CA GLU A 71 -16.49 -14.41 -14.12
C GLU A 71 -16.84 -13.24 -15.07
N GLY A 72 -15.84 -12.65 -15.73
CA GLY A 72 -16.05 -11.49 -16.62
C GLY A 72 -16.06 -10.12 -15.92
N VAL A 73 -15.75 -10.05 -14.61
CA VAL A 73 -15.71 -8.80 -13.83
C VAL A 73 -14.26 -8.40 -13.51
N PRO A 74 -13.80 -7.18 -13.84
CA PRO A 74 -12.44 -6.75 -13.50
C PRO A 74 -12.17 -6.72 -11.99
N LEU A 75 -10.98 -7.12 -11.56
CA LEU A 75 -10.57 -7.06 -10.14
C LEU A 75 -10.76 -5.66 -9.52
N SER A 76 -10.59 -4.58 -10.30
CA SER A 76 -10.79 -3.20 -9.85
C SER A 76 -12.23 -2.86 -9.46
N GLU A 77 -13.22 -3.63 -9.94
CA GLU A 77 -14.64 -3.43 -9.64
C GLU A 77 -15.11 -4.26 -8.43
N LEU A 78 -14.32 -5.24 -7.98
CA LEU A 78 -14.67 -6.13 -6.86
C LEU A 78 -14.52 -5.47 -5.49
N GLY A 79 -13.79 -4.35 -5.40
CA GLY A 79 -13.60 -3.64 -4.13
C GLY A 79 -12.78 -4.43 -3.10
N LEU A 80 -11.84 -5.26 -3.57
CA LEU A 80 -11.02 -6.16 -2.74
C LEU A 80 -10.29 -5.44 -1.58
N ASP A 81 -9.92 -4.17 -1.80
CA ASP A 81 -9.26 -3.33 -0.78
C ASP A 81 -10.15 -3.03 0.45
N LYS A 82 -11.47 -3.22 0.31
CA LYS A 82 -12.46 -2.99 1.37
C LYS A 82 -13.04 -4.29 1.92
N ASP A 83 -12.65 -5.43 1.35
CA ASP A 83 -13.06 -6.75 1.83
C ASP A 83 -12.10 -7.16 2.95
N GLU A 84 -12.61 -7.17 4.19
CA GLU A 84 -11.83 -7.51 5.37
C GLU A 84 -11.32 -8.96 5.35
N LYS A 85 -12.11 -9.90 4.79
CA LYS A 85 -11.72 -11.30 4.71
C LYS A 85 -10.58 -11.46 3.71
N PHE A 86 -10.73 -10.86 2.52
CA PHE A 86 -9.70 -10.89 1.50
C PHE A 86 -8.42 -10.19 1.98
N SER A 87 -8.54 -9.03 2.63
CA SER A 87 -7.41 -8.29 3.22
C SER A 87 -6.65 -9.13 4.25
N THR A 88 -7.36 -9.90 5.07
CA THR A 88 -6.76 -10.82 6.05
C THR A 88 -5.97 -11.93 5.38
N MET A 89 -6.51 -12.52 4.30
CA MET A 89 -5.83 -13.56 3.54
C MET A 89 -4.59 -13.02 2.82
N GLU A 90 -4.66 -11.81 2.26
CA GLU A 90 -3.49 -11.15 1.67
C GLU A 90 -2.40 -10.87 2.70
N GLU A 91 -2.77 -10.44 3.92
CA GLU A 91 -1.83 -10.24 5.00
C GLU A 91 -1.15 -11.54 5.43
N GLU A 92 -1.91 -12.63 5.59
CA GLU A 92 -1.34 -13.94 5.92
C GLU A 92 -0.39 -14.42 4.81
N ARG A 93 -0.79 -14.29 3.55
CA ARG A 93 0.04 -14.66 2.40
C ARG A 93 1.35 -13.86 2.38
N ARG A 94 1.30 -12.54 2.59
CA ARG A 94 2.49 -11.69 2.66
C ARG A 94 3.44 -12.12 3.77
N LYS A 95 2.89 -12.42 4.95
CA LYS A 95 3.67 -12.90 6.09
C LYS A 95 4.38 -14.22 5.80
N LEU A 96 3.69 -15.18 5.18
CA LEU A 96 4.28 -16.47 4.80
C LEU A 96 5.40 -16.33 3.78
N ILE A 97 5.23 -15.44 2.79
CA ILE A 97 6.27 -15.14 1.79
C ILE A 97 7.50 -14.48 2.43
N ALA A 98 7.28 -13.55 3.37
CA ALA A 98 8.36 -12.85 4.05
C ALA A 98 9.14 -13.73 5.04
N GLU A 99 8.47 -14.71 5.65
CA GLU A 99 9.08 -15.66 6.60
C GLU A 99 9.96 -16.70 5.89
N ASP A 100 9.38 -17.45 4.95
CA ASP A 100 10.08 -18.43 4.11
C ASP A 100 9.15 -18.84 2.97
N ARG A 101 9.34 -18.27 1.78
CA ARG A 101 8.49 -18.56 0.61
C ARG A 101 8.55 -20.03 0.19
N GLU A 102 9.73 -20.66 0.25
CA GLU A 102 9.89 -22.05 -0.21
C GLU A 102 9.33 -23.02 0.83
N GLY A 103 9.63 -22.80 2.11
CA GLY A 103 9.10 -23.61 3.20
C GLY A 103 7.59 -23.49 3.38
N ASN A 104 7.01 -22.31 3.11
CA ASN A 104 5.58 -22.07 3.24
C ASN A 104 4.76 -22.29 1.95
N ALA A 105 5.36 -22.80 0.87
CA ALA A 105 4.71 -22.91 -0.43
C ALA A 105 3.34 -23.62 -0.40
N ALA A 106 3.20 -24.69 0.40
CA ALA A 106 1.93 -25.41 0.53
C ALA A 106 0.82 -24.56 1.18
N ARG A 107 1.16 -23.79 2.22
CA ARG A 107 0.21 -22.90 2.92
C ARG A 107 -0.15 -21.69 2.07
N ILE A 108 0.81 -21.16 1.31
CA ILE A 108 0.57 -20.08 0.34
C ILE A 108 -0.41 -20.57 -0.73
N ALA A 109 -0.20 -21.76 -1.30
CA ALA A 109 -1.10 -22.33 -2.30
C ALA A 109 -2.51 -22.57 -1.76
N GLU A 110 -2.65 -23.00 -0.50
CA GLU A 110 -3.95 -23.17 0.16
C GLU A 110 -4.72 -21.84 0.31
N LEU A 111 -4.02 -20.72 0.56
CA LEU A 111 -4.63 -19.40 0.62
C LEU A 111 -5.01 -18.87 -0.77
N GLU A 112 -4.28 -19.22 -1.83
CA GLU A 112 -4.51 -18.75 -3.20
C GLU A 112 -5.71 -19.42 -3.90
N VAL A 113 -6.32 -20.45 -3.30
CA VAL A 113 -7.46 -21.20 -3.85
C VAL A 113 -8.79 -20.99 -3.11
N GLN A 114 -8.80 -20.13 -2.07
CA GLN A 114 -9.97 -19.84 -1.23
C GLN A 114 -10.79 -18.65 -1.72
#